data_AF-A0A173S8M2-F1
#
_entry.id   AF-A0A173S8M2-F1
#
_cell.length_a   1.000
_cell.length_b   1.000
_cell.length_c   1.000
_cell.angle_alpha   90.00
_cell.angle_beta   90.00
_cell.angle_gamma   90.00
#
_symmetry.space_group_name_H-M   'P 1'
#
loop_
_entity.id
_entity.type
_entity.pdbx_description
1 polymer ?
#
loop_
_entity_poly.entity_id
_entity_poly.type
_entity_poly.pdbx_seq_one_letter_code
_entity_poly.pdbx_strand_id
1 'polypeptide(L)'
;MSRKRSLKEIQEDIRTLTRVPSEFIYAKLDELAEEIGELAKPKWIPVSERLPKKPEIDGDSDCYIVQTRRVAQPFIGYWDGREWTDEEVDILDEVIAWMPLPEPYKGE
;
A
#
# COMPACT_ATOMS: atom_id res chain seq x y z
N MET A 1 -10.88 -4.10 -21.19
CA MET A 1 -9.87 -4.46 -20.18
C MET A 1 -8.67 -3.58 -20.39
N SER A 2 -8.42 -2.62 -19.50
CA SER A 2 -7.28 -1.71 -19.64
C SER A 2 -5.97 -2.45 -19.33
N ARG A 3 -4.94 -2.22 -20.13
CA ARG A 3 -3.61 -2.82 -19.95
C ARG A 3 -2.97 -2.24 -18.69
N LYS A 4 -2.49 -3.08 -17.77
CA LYS A 4 -1.69 -2.61 -16.62
C LYS A 4 -0.36 -2.04 -17.11
N ARG A 5 -0.22 -0.71 -17.10
CA ARG A 5 1.01 0.02 -17.43
C ARG A 5 1.98 0.05 -16.25
N SER A 6 3.27 0.17 -16.55
CA SER A 6 4.34 0.31 -15.56
C SER A 6 4.43 1.75 -15.03
N LEU A 7 4.97 1.93 -13.83
CA LEU A 7 5.24 3.26 -13.26
C LEU A 7 6.08 4.17 -14.18
N LYS A 8 7.01 3.59 -14.95
CA LYS A 8 7.84 4.33 -15.90
C LYS A 8 7.03 4.87 -17.09
N GLU A 9 6.09 4.10 -17.59
CA GLU A 9 5.19 4.54 -18.67
C GLU A 9 4.31 5.70 -18.18
N ILE A 10 3.70 5.58 -17.00
CA ILE A 10 2.87 6.64 -16.39
C ILE A 10 3.67 7.93 -16.14
N GLN A 11 4.92 7.81 -15.65
CA GLN A 11 5.80 8.97 -15.45
C GLN A 11 6.11 9.71 -16.75
N GLU A 12 6.26 8.99 -17.87
CA GLU A 12 6.53 9.60 -19.17
C GLU A 12 5.28 10.31 -19.72
N ASP A 13 4.10 9.73 -19.53
CA ASP A 13 2.83 10.38 -19.89
C ASP A 13 2.64 11.70 -19.11
N ILE A 14 2.95 11.72 -17.81
CA ILE A 14 2.91 12.96 -17.00
C ILE A 14 3.87 14.02 -17.55
N ARG A 15 5.10 13.63 -17.92
CA ARG A 15 6.11 14.56 -18.48
C ARG A 15 5.67 15.16 -19.81
N THR A 16 4.91 14.40 -20.59
CA THR A 16 4.47 14.80 -21.94
C THR A 16 3.06 15.39 -21.96
N LEU A 17 2.39 15.47 -20.81
CA LEU A 17 1.03 15.99 -20.66
C LEU A 17 0.87 17.41 -21.23
N THR A 18 1.91 18.24 -21.14
CA THR A 18 1.95 19.61 -21.68
C THR A 18 1.93 19.67 -23.21
N ARG A 19 2.18 18.54 -23.90
CA ARG A 19 2.12 18.41 -25.36
C ARG A 19 0.74 17.97 -25.86
N VAL A 20 -0.16 17.59 -24.95
CA VAL A 20 -1.52 17.17 -25.27
C VAL A 20 -2.36 18.43 -25.55
N PRO A 21 -3.19 18.47 -26.62
CA PRO A 21 -4.10 19.58 -26.85
C PRO A 21 -5.06 19.75 -25.66
N SER A 22 -5.37 20.99 -25.30
CA SER A 22 -6.16 21.34 -24.12
C SER A 22 -7.48 20.58 -24.01
N GLU A 23 -8.11 20.29 -25.15
CA GLU A 23 -9.38 19.56 -25.28
C GLU A 23 -9.31 18.12 -24.75
N PHE A 24 -8.11 17.52 -24.74
CA PHE A 24 -7.88 16.14 -24.32
C PHE A 24 -7.13 16.02 -22.99
N ILE A 25 -6.67 17.13 -22.41
CA ILE A 25 -5.92 17.12 -21.15
C ILE A 25 -6.75 16.50 -20.02
N TYR A 26 -8.02 16.86 -19.89
CA TYR A 26 -8.89 16.35 -18.81
C TYR A 26 -9.09 14.84 -18.90
N ALA A 27 -9.41 14.32 -20.09
CA ALA A 27 -9.56 12.87 -20.30
C ALA A 27 -8.27 12.10 -19.97
N LYS A 28 -7.10 12.69 -20.30
CA LYS A 28 -5.80 12.10 -19.96
C LYS A 28 -5.49 12.17 -18.47
N LEU A 29 -5.88 13.24 -17.79
CA LEU A 29 -5.74 13.35 -16.34
C LEU A 29 -6.60 12.32 -15.60
N ASP A 30 -7.85 12.11 -16.02
CA ASP A 30 -8.74 11.10 -15.43
C ASP A 30 -8.19 9.68 -15.62
N GLU A 31 -7.73 9.36 -16.83
CA GLU A 31 -7.08 8.08 -17.15
C GLU A 31 -5.84 7.83 -16.26
N LEU A 32 -4.98 8.85 -16.11
CA LEU A 32 -3.80 8.75 -15.25
C LEU A 32 -4.17 8.64 -13.77
N ALA A 33 -5.21 9.35 -13.31
CA ALA A 33 -5.66 9.31 -11.93
C ALA A 33 -6.19 7.91 -11.55
N GLU A 34 -6.96 7.27 -12.43
CA GLU A 34 -7.45 5.91 -12.23
C GLU A 34 -6.29 4.91 -12.12
N GLU A 35 -5.31 5.00 -13.01
CA GLU A 35 -4.15 4.11 -12.99
C GLU A 35 -3.25 4.30 -11.77
N ILE A 36 -3.04 5.54 -11.35
CA ILE A 36 -2.33 5.85 -10.11
C ILE A 36 -3.11 5.29 -8.91
N GLY A 37 -4.45 5.43 -8.90
CA GLY A 37 -5.32 4.86 -7.88
C GLY A 37 -5.16 3.34 -7.75
N GLU A 38 -5.17 2.61 -8.87
CA GLU A 38 -4.93 1.15 -8.89
C GLU A 38 -3.52 0.77 -8.42
N LEU A 39 -2.53 1.62 -8.69
CA LEU A 39 -1.17 1.42 -8.19
C LEU A 39 -1.08 1.64 -6.68
N ALA A 40 -1.79 2.63 -6.16
CA ALA A 40 -1.84 3.02 -4.76
C ALA A 40 -2.66 2.08 -3.86
N LYS A 41 -3.48 1.20 -4.43
CA LYS A 41 -4.24 0.21 -3.65
C LYS A 41 -3.31 -0.62 -2.74
N PRO A 42 -3.71 -0.86 -1.47
CA PRO A 42 -3.00 -1.75 -0.57
C PRO A 42 -2.70 -3.10 -1.23
N LYS A 43 -1.45 -3.54 -1.15
CA LYS A 43 -0.96 -4.82 -1.69
C LYS A 43 -0.15 -5.52 -0.62
N TRP A 44 -0.14 -6.85 -0.70
CA TRP A 44 0.74 -7.68 0.11
C TRP A 44 2.21 -7.42 -0.23
N ILE A 45 3.00 -7.17 0.80
CA ILE A 45 4.44 -6.95 0.75
C ILE A 45 5.08 -8.07 1.57
N PRO A 46 5.84 -8.99 0.96
CA PRO A 46 6.59 -9.98 1.70
C PRO A 46 7.60 -9.30 2.64
N VAL A 47 7.75 -9.82 3.87
CA VAL A 47 8.76 -9.29 4.81
C VAL A 47 10.17 -9.39 4.26
N SER A 48 10.43 -10.36 3.36
CA SER A 48 11.69 -10.54 2.64
C SER A 48 11.95 -9.46 1.59
N GLU A 49 10.91 -8.79 1.10
CA GLU A 49 11.05 -7.64 0.21
C GLU A 49 11.39 -6.39 1.04
N ARG A 50 10.57 -6.11 2.06
CA ARG A 50 10.81 -5.03 3.02
C ARG A 50 9.91 -5.16 4.25
N LEU A 51 10.34 -4.57 5.35
CA LEU A 51 9.52 -4.34 6.55
C LEU A 51 8.81 -2.97 6.47
N PRO A 52 7.76 -2.74 7.28
CA PRO A 52 7.20 -1.42 7.45
C PRO A 52 8.22 -0.45 8.05
N LYS A 53 7.95 0.85 7.90
CA LYS A 53 8.78 1.87 8.56
C LYS A 53 8.56 1.80 10.08
N LYS A 54 9.57 2.20 10.84
CA LYS A 54 9.40 2.43 12.29
C LYS A 54 8.35 3.55 12.50
N PRO A 55 7.45 3.42 13.49
CA PRO A 55 6.52 4.48 13.87
C PRO A 55 7.23 5.80 14.17
N GLU A 56 6.54 6.91 13.89
CA GLU A 56 7.11 8.26 14.11
C GLU A 56 7.26 8.58 15.60
N ILE A 57 6.36 8.06 16.43
CA ILE A 57 6.37 8.23 17.88
C ILE A 57 7.15 7.05 18.49
N ASP A 58 8.22 7.36 19.24
CA ASP A 58 9.02 6.34 19.89
C ASP A 58 8.22 5.64 21.00
N GLY A 59 8.20 4.31 20.98
CA GLY A 59 7.39 3.49 21.88
C GLY A 59 5.95 3.27 21.41
N ASP A 60 5.56 3.76 20.22
CA ASP A 60 4.27 3.48 19.60
C ASP A 60 4.36 2.27 18.63
N SER A 61 3.22 1.82 18.11
CA SER A 61 3.14 0.75 17.11
C SER A 61 2.10 1.05 16.03
N ASP A 62 2.51 0.87 14.77
CA ASP A 62 1.62 1.02 13.63
C ASP A 62 0.89 -0.30 13.32
N CYS A 63 -0.39 -0.22 12.95
CA CYS A 63 -1.22 -1.37 12.64
C CYS A 63 -1.16 -1.76 11.16
N TYR A 64 -1.08 -3.06 10.89
CA TYR A 64 -1.10 -3.64 9.54
C TYR A 64 -1.95 -4.90 9.50
N ILE A 65 -2.42 -5.27 8.31
CA ILE A 65 -2.90 -6.65 8.10
C ILE A 65 -1.69 -7.52 7.82
N VAL A 66 -1.54 -8.59 8.59
CA VAL A 66 -0.41 -9.53 8.49
C VAL A 66 -0.87 -10.93 8.13
N GLN A 67 -0.01 -11.64 7.43
CA GLN A 67 -0.12 -13.07 7.16
C GLN A 67 1.08 -13.76 7.82
N THR A 68 0.83 -14.78 8.64
CA THR A 68 1.89 -15.62 9.21
C THR A 68 1.91 -16.99 8.54
N ARG A 69 2.95 -17.79 8.79
CA ARG A 69 2.98 -19.20 8.34
C ARG A 69 2.04 -20.10 9.12
N ARG A 70 1.67 -19.70 10.35
CA ARG A 70 0.98 -20.57 11.31
C ARG A 70 -0.54 -20.57 11.14
N VAL A 71 -1.12 -19.46 10.70
CA VAL A 71 -2.57 -19.33 10.52
C VAL A 71 -2.94 -19.09 9.07
N ALA A 72 -4.05 -19.68 8.62
CA ALA A 72 -4.52 -19.51 7.25
C ALA A 72 -5.21 -18.16 7.00
N GLN A 73 -5.80 -17.57 8.04
CA GLN A 73 -6.52 -16.29 7.93
C GLN A 73 -5.59 -15.13 8.33
N PRO A 74 -5.50 -14.06 7.51
CA PRO A 74 -4.85 -12.83 7.91
C PRO A 74 -5.55 -12.14 9.09
N PHE A 75 -4.79 -11.40 9.88
CA PHE A 75 -5.27 -10.67 11.05
C PHE A 75 -4.47 -9.37 11.26
N ILE A 76 -4.78 -8.60 12.29
CA ILE A 76 -4.07 -7.35 12.61
C ILE A 76 -2.78 -7.66 13.38
N GLY A 77 -1.68 -7.10 12.91
CA GLY A 77 -0.41 -7.09 13.63
C GLY A 77 0.08 -5.66 13.84
N TYR A 78 0.83 -5.46 14.90
CA TYR A 78 1.37 -4.17 15.33
C TYR A 78 2.88 -4.18 15.14
N TRP A 79 3.43 -3.13 14.54
CA TRP A 79 4.86 -3.00 14.29
C TRP A 79 5.43 -1.77 15.00
N ASP A 80 6.36 -1.99 15.93
CA ASP A 80 7.04 -0.95 16.71
C ASP A 80 8.35 -0.46 16.07
N GLY A 81 8.70 -1.00 14.89
CA GLY A 81 9.99 -0.79 14.22
C GLY A 81 11.06 -1.83 14.50
N ARG A 82 10.79 -2.81 15.36
CA ARG A 82 11.72 -3.86 15.77
C ARG A 82 11.08 -5.23 15.66
N GLU A 83 9.88 -5.39 16.21
CA GLU A 83 9.16 -6.65 16.28
C GLU A 83 7.68 -6.49 15.96
N TRP A 84 7.06 -7.61 15.59
CA TRP A 84 5.62 -7.69 15.39
C TRP A 84 4.97 -8.19 16.66
N THR A 85 3.85 -7.58 17.06
CA THR A 85 3.02 -8.02 18.17
C THR A 85 1.55 -8.14 17.75
N ASP A 86 0.76 -8.87 18.54
CA ASP A 86 -0.70 -8.90 18.43
C ASP A 86 -1.39 -7.92 19.39
N GLU A 87 -2.72 -8.02 19.51
CA GLU A 87 -3.52 -7.15 20.37
C GLU A 87 -3.25 -7.36 21.87
N GLU A 88 -2.75 -8.53 22.27
CA GLU A 88 -2.38 -8.85 23.65
C GLU A 88 -0.91 -8.48 23.96
N VAL A 89 -0.21 -7.88 22.98
CA VAL A 89 1.21 -7.50 23.04
C VAL A 89 2.15 -8.72 23.06
N ASP A 90 1.66 -9.88 22.61
CA ASP A 90 2.50 -11.06 22.43
C ASP A 90 3.27 -10.99 21.11
N ILE A 91 4.53 -11.42 21.13
CA ILE A 91 5.40 -11.39 19.96
C ILE A 91 4.87 -12.35 18.89
N LEU A 92 4.64 -11.81 17.69
CA LEU A 92 4.24 -12.56 16.51
C LEU A 92 5.43 -13.13 15.77
N ASP A 93 5.66 -14.42 15.96
CA ASP A 93 6.61 -15.16 15.16
C ASP A 93 6.09 -15.45 13.73
N GLU A 94 7.03 -15.55 12.79
CA GLU A 94 6.78 -16.06 11.43
C GLU A 94 5.78 -15.24 10.59
N VAL A 95 5.71 -13.92 10.79
CA VAL A 95 5.08 -13.01 9.83
C VAL A 95 5.80 -13.11 8.49
N ILE A 96 5.07 -13.40 7.41
CA ILE A 96 5.63 -13.59 6.06
C ILE A 96 5.27 -12.49 5.08
N ALA A 97 4.14 -11.83 5.29
CA ALA A 97 3.72 -10.71 4.48
C ALA A 97 2.85 -9.76 5.30
N TRP A 98 2.85 -8.50 4.89
CA TRP A 98 2.04 -7.45 5.50
C TRP A 98 1.43 -6.56 4.41
N MET A 99 0.37 -5.85 4.75
CA MET A 99 -0.20 -4.79 3.92
C MET A 99 -0.75 -3.67 4.80
N PRO A 100 -0.72 -2.41 4.33
CA PRO A 100 -1.36 -1.32 5.05
C PRO A 100 -2.86 -1.56 5.19
N LEU A 101 -3.45 -0.99 6.24
CA LEU A 101 -4.90 -0.99 6.41
C LEU A 101 -5.59 -0.32 5.21
N PRO A 102 -6.79 -0.78 4.82
CA PRO A 102 -7.61 -0.06 3.85
C PRO A 102 -7.97 1.33 4.41
N GLU A 103 -8.39 2.23 3.51
CA GLU A 103 -8.91 3.52 3.95
C GLU A 103 -10.11 3.33 4.90
N PRO A 104 -10.16 4.07 6.02
CA PRO A 104 -11.31 4.03 6.92
C PRO A 104 -12.60 4.39 6.19
N TYR A 105 -13.70 3.70 6.54
CA TYR A 105 -15.02 4.07 6.05
C TYR A 105 -15.40 5.47 6.55
N LYS A 106 -15.77 6.37 5.64
CA LYS A 106 -16.08 7.78 5.95
C LYS A 106 -17.57 8.10 6.07
N GLY A 107 -18.46 7.10 5.97
CA GLY A 107 -19.91 7.33 5.97
C GLY A 107 -20.46 7.76 4.61
N GLU A 108 -21.78 7.91 4.55
CA GLU A 108 -22.51 8.67 3.51
C GLU A 108 -22.65 10.13 3.93
#